data_AF-A0AAV8Z1Z8-F1
#
_entry.id   AF-A0AAV8Z1Z8-F1
#
_cell.length_a   1.000
_cell.length_b   1.000
_cell.length_c   1.000
_cell.angle_alpha   90.00
_cell.angle_beta   90.00
_cell.angle_gamma   90.00
#
_symmetry.space_group_name_H-M   'P 1'
#
loop_
_entity.id
_entity.type
_entity.pdbx_description
1 polymer ?
#
loop_
_entity_poly.entity_id
_entity_poly.type
_entity_poly.pdbx_seq_one_letter_code
_entity_poly.pdbx_strand_id
1 'polypeptide(L)'
;MLSVQMEQRVNLKFLVKLGKTFTEAYAILKEVYGNECLSHTHVFEWFKRFKEGRETTEDDPRVERPSTSKKRTKILKKQTQ
;
A
#
# COMPACT_ATOMS: atom_id res chain seq x y z
N MET A 1 -13.94 -3.84 10.34
CA MET A 1 -14.26 -2.62 9.58
C MET A 1 -13.03 -2.30 8.75
N LEU A 2 -13.13 -2.27 7.42
CA LEU A 2 -12.00 -1.82 6.59
C LEU A 2 -11.75 -0.34 6.91
N SER A 3 -10.48 0.06 7.05
CA SER A 3 -10.18 1.47 7.21
C SER A 3 -10.55 2.21 5.92
N VAL A 4 -10.97 3.48 6.02
CA VAL A 4 -11.31 4.33 4.87
C VAL A 4 -10.15 4.36 3.86
N GLN A 5 -8.90 4.33 4.33
CA GLN A 5 -7.72 4.25 3.47
C GLN A 5 -7.61 2.93 2.70
N MET A 6 -7.94 1.79 3.34
CA MET A 6 -7.93 0.48 2.70
C MET A 6 -9.02 0.38 1.63
N GLU A 7 -10.21 0.91 1.91
CA GLU A 7 -11.32 0.96 0.96
C GLU A 7 -10.95 1.76 -0.30
N GLN A 8 -10.33 2.93 -0.12
CA GLN A 8 -9.83 3.74 -1.24
C GLN A 8 -8.83 2.98 -2.11
N ARG A 9 -7.92 2.19 -1.51
CA ARG A 9 -6.97 1.34 -2.24
C ARG A 9 -7.65 0.22 -3.01
N VAL A 10 -8.71 -0.39 -2.46
CA VAL A 10 -9.52 -1.40 -3.16
C VAL A 10 -10.22 -0.78 -4.37
N ASN A 11 -10.82 0.39 -4.21
CA ASN A 11 -11.47 1.11 -5.31
C ASN A 11 -10.46 1.55 -6.38
N LEU A 12 -9.28 2.01 -5.97
CA LEU A 12 -8.18 2.30 -6.89
C LEU A 12 -7.77 1.06 -7.70
N LYS A 13 -7.62 -0.10 -7.04
CA LYS A 13 -7.31 -1.37 -7.71
C LYS A 13 -8.37 -1.74 -8.75
N PHE A 14 -9.65 -1.54 -8.43
CA PHE A 14 -10.75 -1.74 -9.38
C PHE A 14 -10.61 -0.82 -10.61
N LEU A 15 -10.33 0.47 -10.40
CA LEU A 15 -10.13 1.43 -11.50
C LEU A 15 -8.93 1.07 -12.38
N VAL A 16 -7.83 0.58 -11.79
CA VAL A 16 -6.67 0.09 -12.56
C VAL A 16 -7.05 -1.13 -13.41
N LYS A 17 -7.80 -2.09 -12.86
CA LYS A 17 -8.29 -3.26 -13.61
C LYS A 17 -9.27 -2.89 -14.72
N LEU A 18 -10.03 -1.81 -14.55
CA LEU A 18 -10.90 -1.24 -15.58
C LEU A 18 -10.11 -0.55 -16.71
N GLY A 19 -8.79 -0.41 -16.58
CA GLY A 19 -7.93 0.22 -17.57
C GLY A 19 -7.92 1.75 -17.51
N LYS A 20 -8.39 2.35 -16.41
CA LYS A 20 -8.38 3.80 -16.24
C LYS A 20 -6.95 4.33 -16.14
N THR A 21 -6.75 5.52 -16.70
CA THR A 21 -5.50 6.27 -16.50
C THR A 21 -5.40 6.77 -15.06
N PHE A 22 -4.20 7.13 -14.63
CA PHE A 22 -3.99 7.66 -13.28
C PHE A 22 -4.82 8.92 -13.02
N THR A 23 -4.87 9.85 -13.99
CA THR A 23 -5.62 11.09 -13.88
C THR A 23 -7.12 10.85 -13.71
N GLU A 24 -7.70 9.93 -14.50
CA GLU A 24 -9.10 9.55 -14.36
C GLU A 24 -9.37 8.88 -13.01
N ALA A 25 -8.50 7.95 -12.59
CA ALA A 25 -8.67 7.23 -11.34
C ALA A 25 -8.59 8.17 -10.13
N TYR A 26 -7.66 9.13 -10.14
CA TYR A 26 -7.54 10.14 -9.09
C TYR A 26 -8.72 11.10 -9.07
N ALA A 27 -9.22 11.52 -10.24
CA ALA A 27 -10.41 12.37 -10.31
C ALA A 27 -11.64 11.66 -9.70
N ILE A 28 -11.87 10.39 -10.04
CA ILE A 28 -12.96 9.57 -9.49
C ILE A 28 -12.81 9.41 -7.98
N LEU A 29 -11.61 9.09 -7.48
CA LEU A 29 -11.37 8.98 -6.04
C LEU A 29 -11.63 10.30 -5.31
N LYS A 30 -11.21 11.42 -5.90
CA LYS A 30 -11.42 12.75 -5.31
C LYS A 30 -12.90 13.13 -5.30
N GLU A 31 -13.67 12.72 -6.29
CA GLU A 31 -15.12 12.94 -6.34
C GLU A 31 -15.87 12.13 -5.27
N VAL A 32 -15.47 10.87 -5.06
CA VAL A 32 -16.10 9.97 -4.07
C VAL A 32 -15.72 10.33 -2.64
N TYR A 33 -14.44 10.59 -2.38
CA TYR A 33 -13.90 10.76 -1.02
C TYR A 33 -13.67 12.21 -0.61
N GLY A 34 -13.71 13.16 -1.56
CA GLY A 34 -13.56 14.58 -1.28
C GLY A 34 -12.30 14.90 -0.47
N ASN A 35 -12.49 15.46 0.72
CA ASN A 35 -11.41 15.85 1.64
C ASN A 35 -10.72 14.67 2.33
N GLU A 36 -11.37 13.51 2.37
CA GLU A 36 -10.81 12.28 2.94
C GLU A 36 -10.01 11.47 1.90
N CYS A 37 -9.96 11.94 0.65
CA CYS A 37 -9.20 11.29 -0.40
C CYS A 37 -7.70 11.22 -0.05
N LEU A 38 -7.08 10.07 -0.33
CA LEU A 38 -5.64 9.90 -0.27
C LEU A 38 -4.92 10.98 -1.08
N SER A 39 -3.75 11.38 -0.59
CA SER A 39 -2.92 12.36 -1.29
C SER A 39 -2.55 11.86 -2.69
N HIS A 40 -2.37 12.80 -3.61
CA HIS A 40 -1.97 12.50 -5.00
C HIS A 40 -0.76 11.55 -5.08
N THR A 41 0.25 11.75 -4.23
CA THR A 41 1.44 10.90 -4.14
C THR A 41 1.10 9.47 -3.71
N HIS A 42 0.28 9.30 -2.66
CA HIS A 42 -0.13 7.95 -2.22
C HIS A 42 -0.96 7.23 -3.27
N VAL A 43 -1.91 7.92 -3.92
CA VAL A 43 -2.70 7.32 -5.00
C VAL A 43 -1.78 6.90 -6.15
N PHE A 44 -0.77 7.71 -6.49
CA PHE A 44 0.18 7.40 -7.56
C PHE A 44 1.02 6.16 -7.24
N GLU A 45 1.55 6.06 -6.02
CA GLU A 45 2.32 4.89 -5.58
C GLU A 45 1.50 3.60 -5.66
N TRP A 46 0.26 3.62 -5.17
CA TRP A 46 -0.63 2.47 -5.26
C TRP A 46 -1.04 2.14 -6.69
N PHE A 47 -1.33 3.16 -7.51
CA PHE A 47 -1.65 2.97 -8.92
C PHE A 47 -0.52 2.26 -9.67
N LYS A 48 0.73 2.68 -9.44
CA LYS A 48 1.92 2.03 -10.00
C LYS A 48 2.04 0.58 -9.53
N ARG A 49 1.92 0.33 -8.23
CA ARG A 49 1.96 -1.03 -7.66
C ARG A 49 0.90 -1.96 -8.28
N PHE A 50 -0.33 -1.47 -8.47
CA PHE A 50 -1.40 -2.25 -9.09
C PHE A 50 -1.15 -2.51 -10.58
N LYS A 51 -0.55 -1.55 -11.30
CA LYS A 51 -0.11 -1.76 -12.68
C LYS A 51 1.02 -2.80 -12.79
N GLU A 52 1.88 -2.90 -11.79
CA GLU A 52 2.96 -3.90 -11.71
C GLU A 52 2.44 -5.29 -11.30
N GLY A 53 1.13 -5.47 -11.12
CA GLY A 53 0.51 -6.77 -10.84
C GLY A 53 0.37 -7.11 -9.35
N ARG A 54 0.60 -6.15 -8.44
CA ARG A 54 0.38 -6.37 -7.01
C ARG A 54 -1.10 -6.56 -6.70
N GLU A 55 -1.45 -7.60 -5.95
CA GLU A 55 -2.83 -7.87 -5.56
C GLU A 55 -3.20 -7.43 -4.15
N THR A 56 -2.23 -7.25 -3.26
CA THR A 56 -2.50 -6.84 -1.87
C THR A 56 -2.78 -5.35 -1.78
N THR A 57 -3.75 -4.98 -0.94
CA THR A 57 -4.06 -3.58 -0.59
C THR A 57 -3.52 -3.20 0.79
N GLU A 58 -2.96 -4.17 1.51
CA GLU A 58 -2.25 -4.00 2.77
C GLU A 58 -0.85 -3.41 2.54
N ASP A 59 -0.42 -2.56 3.47
CA ASP A 59 0.94 -2.03 3.48
C ASP A 59 1.98 -3.15 3.61
N ASP A 60 3.16 -2.90 3.05
CA ASP A 60 4.30 -3.80 3.25
C ASP A 60 4.58 -3.95 4.75
N PRO A 61 5.02 -5.14 5.21
CA PRO A 61 5.40 -5.33 6.60
C PRO A 61 6.41 -4.24 6.96
N ARG A 62 6.02 -3.40 7.93
CA ARG A 62 6.87 -2.32 8.42
C ARG A 62 8.12 -3.00 8.95
N VAL A 63 9.26 -2.78 8.29
CA VAL A 63 10.54 -3.20 8.85
C VAL A 63 10.68 -2.46 10.16
N GLU A 64 10.42 -3.16 11.26
CA GLU A 64 10.60 -2.60 12.58
C GLU A 64 12.06 -2.21 12.68
N ARG A 65 12.30 -0.92 12.94
CA ARG A 65 13.65 -0.43 13.20
C ARG A 65 14.23 -1.31 14.30
N PRO A 66 15.43 -1.91 14.14
CA PRO A 66 16.04 -2.68 15.21
C PRO A 66 16.08 -1.80 16.46
N SER A 67 15.31 -2.17 17.47
CA SER A 67 15.33 -1.47 18.75
C SER A 67 16.72 -1.68 19.33
N THR A 68 17.54 -0.63 19.36
CA THR A 68 18.87 -0.66 19.98
C THR A 68 18.73 -0.62 21.50
N SER A 69 18.02 -1.60 22.07
CA SER A 69 18.11 -1.93 23.48
C SER A 69 19.17 -3.04 23.60
N LYS A 70 20.31 -2.71 24.21
CA LYS A 70 21.39 -3.65 24.49
C LYS A 70 20.85 -4.81 25.34
N LYS A 71 20.49 -5.93 24.72
CA LYS A 71 20.58 -7.26 25.34
C LYS A 71 21.24 -8.23 24.35
N ARG A 72 22.55 -8.38 24.61
CA ARG A 72 23.42 -9.56 24.46
C ARG A 72 22.84 -10.71 23.60
N THR A 73 23.50 -10.93 22.45
CA THR A 73 23.82 -12.22 21.79
C THR A 73 22.98 -13.44 22.23
N LYS A 74 22.35 -14.21 21.34
CA LYS A 74 22.85 -14.86 20.12
C LYS A 74 21.62 -15.33 19.34
N ILE A 75 21.56 -15.21 18.00
CA ILE A 75 21.24 -16.34 17.11
C ILE A 75 21.79 -16.01 15.70
N LEU A 76 22.98 -16.50 15.39
CA LEU A 76 23.34 -16.84 14.02
C LEU A 76 23.52 -18.36 14.01
N LYS A 77 22.65 -19.05 13.28
CA LYS A 77 23.04 -20.01 12.24
C LYS A 77 21.79 -20.54 11.54
N LYS A 78 21.71 -20.21 10.25
CA LYS A 78 21.00 -21.00 9.25
C LYS A 78 21.71 -22.36 9.07
N GLN A 79 20.95 -23.28 8.48
CA GLN A 79 21.31 -24.51 7.75
C GLN A 79 21.32 -25.83 8.54
N THR A 80 20.25 -26.60 8.31
CA THR A 80 20.18 -27.80 7.45
C THR A 80 21.44 -28.65 7.27
N GLN A 81 21.20 -29.95 7.52
CA GLN A 81 22.01 -31.18 7.37
C GLN A 81 23.12 -31.42 8.39
#